data_AF-A0A9D6W825-F1
#
_entry.id   AF-A0A9D6W825-F1
#
_cell.length_a   1.000
_cell.length_b   1.000
_cell.length_c   1.000
_cell.angle_alpha   90.00
_cell.angle_beta   90.00
_cell.angle_gamma   90.00
#
_symmetry.space_group_name_H-M   'P 1'
#
loop_
_entity.id
_entity.type
_entity.pdbx_description
1 polymer ?
#
loop_
_entity_poly.entity_id
_entity_poly.type
_entity_poly.pdbx_seq_one_letter_code
_entity_poly.pdbx_strand_id
1 'polypeptide(L)'
;MKPRDVLNKKKKTYLLIAGISFAALTMLAFVEKYLPKSLFDVLAIGAGTVFGAGIVLVYLGIKCPKCGKTLGLKFVFADDTLHHCPGCGIPFDEDSL
;
A
#
# COMPACT_ATOMS: atom_id res chain seq x y z
N MET A 1 4.29 -4.70 21.50
CA MET A 1 4.15 -3.74 20.38
C MET A 1 2.66 -3.67 20.06
N LYS A 2 2.03 -2.50 20.12
CA LYS A 2 0.56 -2.42 19.94
C LYS A 2 0.19 -2.83 18.51
N PRO A 3 -0.91 -3.57 18.29
CA PRO A 3 -1.36 -3.95 16.94
C PRO A 3 -1.58 -2.74 16.02
N ARG A 4 -1.91 -1.58 16.60
CA ARG A 4 -1.98 -0.28 15.91
C ARG A 4 -0.65 0.15 15.28
N ASP A 5 0.46 0.02 16.00
CA ASP A 5 1.78 0.46 15.51
C ASP A 5 2.24 -0.40 14.33
N VAL A 6 1.91 -1.70 14.36
CA VAL A 6 2.18 -2.63 13.26
C VAL A 6 1.35 -2.27 12.03
N LEU A 7 0.07 -1.93 12.20
CA LEU A 7 -0.79 -1.50 11.08
C LEU A 7 -0.35 -0.15 10.49
N ASN A 8 -0.01 0.84 11.33
CA ASN A 8 0.47 2.14 10.84
C ASN A 8 1.83 2.02 10.14
N LYS A 9 2.75 1.21 10.67
CA LYS A 9 4.03 0.95 10.02
C LYS A 9 3.82 0.28 8.66
N LYS A 10 2.91 -0.69 8.56
CA LYS A 10 2.52 -1.33 7.28
C LYS A 10 1.89 -0.34 6.31
N LYS A 11 0.92 0.49 6.73
CA LYS A 11 0.32 1.54 5.88
C LYS A 11 1.38 2.48 5.34
N LYS A 12 2.27 2.97 6.20
CA LYS A 12 3.36 3.88 5.80
C LYS A 12 4.27 3.21 4.78
N THR A 13 4.71 1.97 5.03
CA THR A 13 5.57 1.24 4.09
C THR A 13 4.88 0.98 2.77
N TYR A 14 3.62 0.51 2.76
CA TYR A 14 2.92 0.21 1.52
C TYR A 14 2.58 1.46 0.70
N LEU A 15 2.19 2.57 1.35
CA LEU A 15 2.00 3.86 0.67
C LEU A 15 3.31 4.39 0.09
N LEU A 16 4.42 4.23 0.81
CA LEU A 16 5.73 4.66 0.35
C LEU A 16 6.19 3.82 -0.86
N ILE A 17 5.96 2.50 -0.84
CA ILE A 17 6.22 1.62 -1.99
C ILE A 17 5.36 2.02 -3.20
N ALA A 18 4.05 2.25 -3.01
CA ALA A 18 3.16 2.66 -4.07
C ALA A 18 3.56 4.04 -4.64
N GLY A 19 3.91 5.00 -3.77
CA GLY A 19 4.37 6.33 -4.15
C GLY A 19 5.69 6.33 -4.91
N ILE A 20 6.70 5.58 -4.45
CA ILE A 20 7.97 5.43 -5.17
C ILE A 20 7.75 4.75 -6.52
N SER A 21 6.92 3.71 -6.57
CA SER A 21 6.63 3.01 -7.83
C SER A 21 5.91 3.92 -8.82
N PHE A 22 5.00 4.78 -8.35
CA PHE A 22 4.35 5.79 -9.18
C PHE A 22 5.34 6.86 -9.69
N ALA A 23 6.25 7.34 -8.83
CA ALA A 23 7.30 8.27 -9.22
C ALA A 23 8.26 7.65 -10.25
N ALA A 24 8.62 6.36 -10.09
CA ALA A 24 9.44 5.63 -11.04
C ALA A 24 8.74 5.48 -12.41
N LEU A 25 7.44 5.17 -12.41
CA LEU A 25 6.64 5.10 -13.64
C LEU A 25 6.53 6.44 -14.35
N THR A 26 6.33 7.53 -13.61
CA THR A 26 6.30 8.88 -14.19
C THR A 26 7.66 9.27 -14.75
N MET A 27 8.77 9.01 -14.04
CA MET A 27 10.11 9.20 -14.59
C MET A 27 10.34 8.36 -15.85
N LEU A 28 9.99 7.07 -15.83
CA LEU A 28 10.10 6.21 -17.02
C LEU A 28 9.36 6.79 -18.22
N ALA A 29 8.13 7.28 -18.04
CA ALA A 29 7.37 7.94 -19.10
C ALA A 29 8.08 9.18 -19.68
N PHE A 30 8.84 9.94 -18.87
CA PHE A 30 9.65 11.06 -19.37
C PHE A 30 10.91 10.59 -20.13
N VAL A 31 11.53 9.48 -19.70
CA VAL A 31 12.76 8.96 -20.32
C VAL A 31 12.46 8.05 -21.52
N GLU A 32 11.20 7.72 -21.80
CA GLU A 32 10.76 6.94 -22.97
C GLU A 32 11.40 7.43 -24.28
N LYS A 33 11.54 8.75 -24.42
CA LYS A 33 12.11 9.38 -25.62
C LYS A 33 13.63 9.18 -25.79
N TYR A 34 14.32 8.73 -24.75
CA TYR A 34 15.78 8.55 -24.69
C TYR A 34 16.21 7.09 -24.60
N LEU A 35 15.27 6.14 -24.46
CA LEU A 35 15.54 4.71 -24.32
C LEU A 35 15.15 3.93 -25.59
N PRO A 36 15.91 2.88 -25.96
CA PRO A 36 15.48 1.94 -26.97
C PRO A 36 14.22 1.19 -26.50
N LYS A 37 13.25 1.04 -27.42
CA LYS A 37 11.90 0.49 -27.16
C LYS A 37 11.90 -0.83 -26.39
N SER A 38 12.84 -1.73 -26.69
CA SER A 38 12.98 -3.03 -26.01
C SER A 38 13.33 -2.90 -24.53
N LEU A 39 14.18 -1.94 -24.17
CA LEU A 39 14.58 -1.66 -22.80
C LEU A 39 13.46 -0.93 -22.04
N PHE A 40 12.78 -0.02 -22.73
CA PHE A 40 11.62 0.67 -22.19
C PHE A 40 10.47 -0.29 -21.87
N ASP A 41 10.10 -1.19 -22.79
CA ASP A 41 9.01 -2.16 -22.56
C ASP A 41 9.29 -3.06 -21.35
N VAL A 42 10.52 -3.59 -21.21
CA VAL A 42 10.88 -4.44 -20.06
C VAL A 42 10.78 -3.65 -18.75
N LEU A 43 11.29 -2.42 -18.72
CA LEU A 43 11.24 -1.56 -17.53
C LEU A 43 9.81 -1.13 -17.20
N ALA A 44 9.00 -0.80 -18.21
CA ALA A 44 7.61 -0.39 -18.05
C ALA A 44 6.74 -1.56 -17.55
N ILE A 45 6.92 -2.76 -18.09
CA ILE A 45 6.23 -3.97 -17.64
C ILE A 45 6.64 -4.31 -16.21
N GLY A 46 7.93 -4.27 -15.89
CA GLY A 46 8.45 -4.51 -14.54
C GLY A 46 7.94 -3.49 -13.53
N ALA A 47 8.03 -2.20 -13.84
CA ALA A 47 7.53 -1.13 -12.97
C ALA A 47 6.00 -1.19 -12.82
N GLY A 48 5.28 -1.49 -13.90
CA GLY A 48 3.82 -1.63 -13.89
C GLY A 48 3.34 -2.82 -13.05
N THR A 49 4.03 -3.96 -13.13
CA THR A 49 3.73 -5.14 -12.29
C THR A 49 4.06 -4.89 -10.83
N VAL A 50 5.18 -4.25 -10.52
CA VAL A 50 5.53 -3.87 -9.14
C VAL A 50 4.52 -2.86 -8.57
N PHE A 51 4.11 -1.87 -9.36
CA PHE A 51 3.08 -0.90 -8.97
C PHE A 51 1.73 -1.58 -8.73
N GLY A 52 1.28 -2.43 -9.66
CA GLY A 52 0.05 -3.20 -9.52
C GLY A 52 0.05 -4.11 -8.29
N ALA A 53 1.13 -4.87 -8.08
CA ALA A 53 1.31 -5.68 -6.89
C ALA A 53 1.34 -4.84 -5.60
N GLY A 54 1.98 -3.67 -5.64
CA GLY A 54 1.97 -2.69 -4.55
C GLY A 54 0.56 -2.25 -4.18
N ILE A 55 -0.26 -1.89 -5.17
CA ILE A 55 -1.67 -1.53 -4.97
C ILE A 55 -2.46 -2.71 -4.39
N VAL A 56 -2.27 -3.92 -4.91
CA VAL A 56 -2.94 -5.12 -4.41
C VAL A 56 -2.56 -5.40 -2.95
N LEU A 57 -1.29 -5.22 -2.57
CA LEU A 57 -0.83 -5.35 -1.18
C LEU A 57 -1.41 -4.26 -0.26
N VAL A 58 -1.49 -3.01 -0.74
CA VAL A 58 -2.19 -1.93 -0.02
C VAL A 58 -3.66 -2.30 0.20
N TYR A 59 -4.30 -2.89 -0.81
CA TYR A 59 -5.72 -3.19 -0.81
C TYR A 59 -6.08 -4.43 0.01
N LEU A 60 -5.34 -5.54 -0.14
CA LEU A 60 -5.63 -6.85 0.45
C LEU A 60 -4.73 -7.21 1.65
N GLY A 61 -3.54 -6.61 1.73
CA GLY A 61 -2.53 -6.95 2.74
C GLY A 61 -2.79 -6.34 4.12
N ILE A 62 -3.59 -5.28 4.20
CA ILE A 62 -3.99 -4.67 5.47
C ILE A 62 -5.30 -5.33 5.92
N LYS A 63 -5.18 -6.36 6.76
CA LYS A 63 -6.31 -7.02 7.42
C LYS A 63 -6.36 -6.66 8.90
N CYS A 64 -7.58 -6.60 9.43
CA CYS A 64 -7.81 -6.41 10.85
C CYS A 64 -7.39 -7.68 11.61
N PRO A 65 -6.50 -7.60 12.61
CA PRO A 65 -6.00 -8.79 13.32
C PRO A 65 -7.09 -9.50 14.13
N LYS A 66 -8.13 -8.78 14.60
CA LYS A 66 -9.22 -9.35 15.40
C LYS A 66 -10.33 -10.02 14.58
N CYS A 67 -10.69 -9.48 13.41
CA CYS A 67 -11.81 -9.99 12.61
C CYS A 67 -11.43 -10.51 11.22
N GLY A 68 -10.14 -10.43 10.83
CA GLY A 68 -9.64 -10.88 9.53
C GLY A 68 -10.14 -10.09 8.32
N LYS A 69 -11.07 -9.13 8.50
CA LYS A 69 -11.59 -8.30 7.41
C LYS A 69 -10.51 -7.40 6.83
N THR A 70 -10.53 -7.29 5.51
CA THR A 70 -9.68 -6.39 4.75
C THR A 70 -10.04 -4.93 5.05
N LEU A 71 -9.04 -4.15 5.43
CA LEU A 71 -9.16 -2.74 5.82
C LEU A 71 -8.63 -1.78 4.75
N GLY A 72 -7.92 -2.30 3.74
CA GLY A 72 -7.08 -1.56 2.81
C GLY A 72 -7.60 -0.19 2.39
N LEU A 73 -8.71 -0.11 1.65
CA LEU A 73 -9.12 1.18 1.08
C LEU A 73 -9.63 2.17 2.14
N LYS A 74 -10.41 1.70 3.13
CA LYS A 74 -10.89 2.58 4.22
C LYS A 74 -9.76 3.02 5.15
N PHE A 75 -8.73 2.20 5.33
CA PHE A 75 -7.59 2.51 6.21
C PHE A 75 -6.56 3.42 5.54
N VAL A 76 -6.39 3.29 4.23
CA VAL A 76 -5.46 4.09 3.44
C VAL A 76 -5.98 5.51 3.26
N PHE A 77 -7.27 5.67 2.93
CA PHE A 77 -7.92 6.98 2.72
C PHE A 77 -8.39 7.68 4.02
N ALA A 78 -8.28 7.03 5.18
CA ALA A 78 -8.49 7.73 6.44
C ALA A 78 -7.29 8.62 6.74
N ASP A 79 -7.54 9.93 6.83
CA ASP A 79 -6.59 10.95 7.27
C ASP A 79 -6.12 10.69 8.71
N ASP A 80 -7.04 10.26 9.58
CA ASP A 80 -6.74 9.96 10.97
C ASP A 80 -6.35 8.50 11.20
N THR A 81 -5.43 8.30 12.15
CA THR A 81 -5.11 6.99 12.71
C THR A 81 -6.38 6.30 13.17
N LEU A 82 -6.80 5.22 12.48
CA LEU A 82 -8.02 4.52 12.86
C LEU A 82 -7.89 3.98 14.28
N HIS A 83 -8.66 4.57 15.18
CA HIS A 83 -8.79 4.11 16.57
C HIS A 83 -9.61 2.82 16.65
N HIS A 84 -10.50 2.59 15.68
CA HIS A 84 -11.42 1.45 15.62
C HIS A 84 -11.35 0.75 14.25
N CYS A 85 -11.57 -0.57 14.24
CA CYS A 85 -11.60 -1.35 13.01
C CYS A 85 -12.95 -1.14 12.27
N PRO A 86 -13.00 -0.55 11.06
CA PRO A 86 -14.24 -0.18 10.36
C PRO A 86 -15.08 -1.39 9.93
N GLY A 87 -14.54 -2.60 10.05
CA GLY A 87 -15.25 -3.85 9.75
C GLY A 87 -15.96 -4.49 10.95
N CYS A 88 -15.46 -4.28 12.17
CA CYS A 88 -15.98 -4.89 13.40
C CYS A 88 -16.22 -3.91 14.56
N GLY A 89 -15.90 -2.62 14.39
CA GLY A 89 -16.07 -1.58 15.40
C GLY A 89 -15.09 -1.65 16.59
N ILE A 90 -14.27 -2.70 16.68
CA ILE A 90 -13.41 -2.94 17.85
C ILE A 90 -12.25 -1.93 17.90
N PRO A 91 -11.98 -1.30 19.05
CA PRO A 91 -10.83 -0.41 19.22
C PRO A 91 -9.51 -1.17 19.07
N PHE A 92 -8.57 -0.56 18.35
CA PHE A 92 -7.19 -1.04 18.24
C PHE A 92 -6.33 -0.70 19.47
N ASP A 93 -6.88 0.03 20.45
CA ASP A 93 -6.23 0.34 21.73
C ASP A 93 -6.48 -0.71 22.81
N GLU A 94 -7.45 -1.61 22.63
CA GLU A 94 -7.67 -2.66 23.61
C GLU A 94 -6.61 -3.75 23.47
N ASP A 95 -5.73 -3.79 24.47
CA ASP A 95 -4.73 -4.82 24.78
C ASP A 95 -5.35 -6.22 25.09
N SER A 96 -6.50 -6.54 24.53
CA SER A 96 -7.09 -7.88 24.62
C SER A 96 -6.46 -8.79 23.57
N LEU A 97 -5.35 -9.41 23.99
CA LEU A 97 -4.77 -10.65 23.45
C LEU A 97 -5.82 -11.77 23.44
#